data_AF-A0A1R2AYF1-F1
#
_entry.id   AF-A0A1R2AYF1-F1
#
_cell.length_a   1.000
_cell.length_b   1.000
_cell.length_c   1.000
_cell.angle_alpha   90.00
_cell.angle_beta   90.00
_cell.angle_gamma   90.00
#
_symmetry.space_group_name_H-M   'P 1'
#
loop_
_entity.id
_entity.type
_entity.pdbx_description
1 polymer ?
#
loop_
_entity_poly.entity_id
_entity_poly.type
_entity_poly.pdbx_seq_one_letter_code
_entity_poly.pdbx_strand_id
1 'polypeptide(L)'
;MGSCCFKKSTLAVPINNDAGDGTLPLRVPKWKRGALIGEGAYGKVYECLNLETGELHAVKHIELLGTPEQIYREVYFLKKEIFMLKNLYHKNIVQYLYTEINNDCNGVDIMMEYVSGGSMRHLLNKFGKFEEPMACLYINQVLEGLKYLHSQGIVHRDIKSANILVTQDGIIKLSDFGASKKLKSDFIGDKEDLCRSLKGSPYWMAPEIARRSGHSFAADIWSVGCVMIEMLTGSPPWSSVSRAVKDVMELITSGQTPPLPLGVSLECKKFIEECLQVDPTKRPTAGALLSHEFLKERMNFDNNSLTQAKNLYN
;
A
#
# COMPACT_ATOMS: atom_id res chain seq x y z
N MET A 1 -5.02 40.92 9.45
CA MET A 1 -5.25 40.02 10.61
C MET A 1 -6.71 39.59 10.57
N GLY A 2 -7.00 38.50 9.84
CA GLY A 2 -8.33 37.92 9.75
C GLY A 2 -8.21 36.47 10.21
N SER A 3 -8.64 36.21 11.43
CA SER A 3 -8.71 34.88 12.02
C SER A 3 -9.76 34.06 11.28
N CYS A 4 -9.31 33.12 10.44
CA CYS A 4 -10.15 32.02 9.96
C CYS A 4 -10.39 31.06 11.14
N CYS A 5 -11.20 31.48 12.11
CA CYS A 5 -11.66 30.62 13.18
C CYS A 5 -12.70 29.67 12.59
N PHE A 6 -12.26 28.49 12.16
CA PHE A 6 -13.15 27.32 12.13
C PHE A 6 -13.68 27.12 13.55
N LYS A 7 -14.92 27.54 13.79
CA LYS A 7 -15.58 27.38 15.07
C LYS A 7 -15.55 25.90 15.45
N LYS A 8 -15.13 25.62 16.70
CA LYS A 8 -15.26 24.33 17.37
C LYS A 8 -16.71 23.86 17.30
N SER A 9 -17.03 23.10 16.26
CA SER A 9 -18.15 22.20 16.21
C SER A 9 -17.55 20.87 15.78
N THR A 10 -17.68 19.86 16.63
CA THR A 10 -17.23 18.51 16.38
C THR A 10 -18.05 17.96 15.23
N LEU A 11 -17.63 18.23 13.99
CA LEU A 11 -18.21 17.63 12.80
C LEU A 11 -17.44 16.34 12.54
N ALA A 12 -17.82 15.29 13.28
CA ALA A 12 -17.73 13.96 12.72
C ALA A 12 -18.69 13.93 11.53
N VAL A 13 -18.19 13.86 10.31
CA VAL A 13 -19.04 13.83 9.11
C VAL A 13 -19.33 12.35 8.80
N PRO A 14 -20.54 11.82 9.07
CA PRO A 14 -20.93 10.55 8.50
C PRO A 14 -21.03 10.66 6.97
N ILE A 15 -20.71 9.57 6.28
CA ILE A 15 -20.71 9.45 4.82
C ILE A 15 -22.12 9.34 4.22
N ASN A 16 -23.18 9.34 5.04
CA ASN A 16 -24.55 9.37 4.57
C ASN A 16 -25.15 10.75 4.82
N ASN A 17 -25.31 11.52 3.75
CA ASN A 17 -26.38 12.50 3.64
C ASN A 17 -26.74 12.60 2.16
N ASP A 18 -27.28 11.50 1.64
CA ASP A 18 -28.46 11.62 0.78
C ASP A 18 -29.66 11.25 1.67
N ALA A 19 -30.57 12.23 1.81
CA ALA A 19 -31.89 12.16 2.41
C ALA A 19 -32.01 11.93 3.94
N GLY A 20 -32.80 12.81 4.57
CA GLY A 20 -33.02 12.88 6.01
C GLY A 20 -33.48 11.58 6.67
N ASP A 21 -32.73 11.18 7.70
CA ASP A 21 -33.26 10.49 8.87
C ASP A 21 -32.37 10.83 10.08
N GLY A 22 -32.97 11.06 11.23
CA GLY A 22 -32.37 11.64 12.45
C GLY A 22 -31.39 10.73 13.18
N THR A 23 -30.32 10.27 12.54
CA THR A 23 -29.25 9.50 13.20
C THR A 23 -28.31 10.43 13.96
N LEU A 24 -28.23 10.25 15.29
CA LEU A 24 -27.27 10.93 16.18
C LEU A 24 -25.84 10.82 15.61
N PRO A 25 -25.01 11.88 15.71
CA PRO A 25 -23.64 11.82 15.21
C PRO A 25 -22.86 10.72 15.93
N LEU A 26 -22.21 9.85 15.15
CA LEU A 26 -21.29 8.83 15.68
C LEU A 26 -20.26 9.53 16.57
N ARG A 27 -20.18 9.09 17.83
CA ARG A 27 -19.20 9.59 18.81
C ARG A 27 -17.81 9.19 18.35
N VAL A 28 -16.97 10.17 18.03
CA VAL A 28 -15.54 9.95 17.76
C VAL A 28 -14.84 9.59 19.07
N PRO A 29 -14.14 8.45 19.16
CA PRO A 29 -13.41 8.07 20.36
C PRO A 29 -12.37 9.12 20.71
N LYS A 30 -12.17 9.39 22.00
CA LYS A 30 -11.02 10.19 22.44
C LYS A 30 -9.74 9.42 22.17
N TRP A 31 -8.75 10.07 21.58
CA TRP A 31 -7.46 9.45 21.29
C TRP A 31 -6.30 10.38 21.65
N LYS A 32 -5.10 9.82 21.82
CA LYS A 32 -3.86 10.57 22.09
C LYS A 32 -2.81 10.21 21.05
N ARG A 33 -2.23 11.23 20.40
CA ARG A 33 -1.12 11.08 19.44
C ARG A 33 0.14 10.59 20.15
N GLY A 34 0.80 9.61 19.55
CA GLY A 34 2.08 9.04 19.95
C GLY A 34 3.21 9.44 19.00
N ALA A 35 4.17 8.53 18.81
CA ALA A 35 5.36 8.78 18.00
C ALA A 35 5.04 8.84 16.49
N LEU A 36 5.88 9.55 15.73
CA LEU A 36 5.86 9.49 14.26
C LEU A 36 6.37 8.10 13.83
N ILE A 37 5.57 7.37 13.06
CA ILE A 37 5.88 6.02 12.58
C ILE A 37 6.10 5.95 11.06
N GLY A 38 5.71 6.99 10.32
CA GLY A 38 6.00 7.10 8.90
C GLY A 38 5.81 8.53 8.38
N GLU A 39 6.56 8.89 7.35
CA GLU A 39 6.41 10.15 6.64
C GLU A 39 6.46 9.87 5.13
N GLY A 40 5.41 10.27 4.43
CA GLY A 40 5.26 10.05 3.00
C GLY A 40 4.91 11.33 2.25
N ALA A 41 4.82 11.23 0.93
CA ALA A 41 4.45 12.36 0.07
C ALA A 41 3.04 12.93 0.35
N TYR A 42 2.20 12.17 1.05
CA TYR A 42 0.79 12.45 1.29
C TYR A 42 0.47 12.72 2.76
N GLY A 43 1.47 12.93 3.61
CA GLY A 43 1.27 13.24 5.03
C GLY A 43 2.16 12.44 5.98
N LYS A 44 1.92 12.67 7.27
CA LYS A 44 2.66 12.06 8.38
C LYS A 44 1.78 11.06 9.10
N VAL A 45 2.32 9.87 9.38
CA VAL A 45 1.63 8.80 10.08
C VAL A 45 2.19 8.70 11.49
N TYR A 46 1.31 8.80 12.48
CA TYR A 46 1.64 8.65 13.89
C TYR A 46 0.96 7.42 14.48
N GLU A 47 1.58 6.84 15.50
CA GLU A 47 0.87 5.98 16.43
C GLU A 47 -0.16 6.81 17.21
N CYS A 48 -1.26 6.21 17.63
CA CYS A 48 -2.21 6.84 18.53
C CYS A 48 -2.87 5.81 19.44
N LEU A 49 -3.17 6.23 20.68
CA LEU A 49 -3.85 5.43 21.68
C LEU A 49 -5.32 5.82 21.72
N ASN A 50 -6.22 4.88 21.47
CA ASN A 50 -7.64 5.05 21.77
C ASN A 50 -7.81 5.08 23.30
N LEU A 51 -8.24 6.22 23.85
CA LEU A 51 -8.37 6.41 25.30
C LEU A 51 -9.63 5.76 25.88
N GLU A 52 -10.54 5.29 25.03
CA GLU A 52 -11.76 4.58 25.46
C GLU A 52 -11.51 3.07 25.54
N THR A 53 -10.75 2.49 24.61
CA THR A 53 -10.50 1.03 24.55
C THR A 53 -9.10 0.63 25.01
N GLY A 54 -8.14 1.55 25.05
CA GLY A 54 -6.72 1.26 25.29
C GLY A 54 -5.98 0.66 24.09
N GLU A 55 -6.65 0.52 22.94
CA GLU A 55 -6.05 -0.04 21.72
C GLU A 55 -5.16 0.97 20.99
N LEU A 56 -4.11 0.47 20.35
CA LEU A 56 -3.26 1.26 19.46
C LEU A 56 -3.85 1.30 18.06
N HIS A 57 -3.90 2.50 17.49
CA HIS A 57 -4.28 2.80 16.12
C HIS A 57 -3.14 3.58 15.41
N ALA A 58 -3.26 3.73 14.10
CA ALA A 58 -2.42 4.65 13.32
C ALA A 58 -3.26 5.84 12.83
N VAL A 59 -2.69 7.03 12.86
CA VAL A 59 -3.31 8.26 12.33
C VAL A 59 -2.45 8.85 11.22
N LYS A 60 -2.99 8.91 10.00
CA LYS A 60 -2.38 9.64 8.88
C LYS A 60 -2.91 11.07 8.88
N HIS A 61 -2.05 12.00 9.27
CA HIS A 61 -2.31 13.43 9.25
C HIS A 61 -1.94 14.03 7.90
N ILE A 62 -2.91 14.69 7.28
CA ILE A 62 -2.77 15.39 6.01
C ILE A 62 -3.01 16.87 6.26
N GLU A 63 -1.94 17.65 6.12
CA GLU A 63 -1.97 19.10 6.29
C GLU A 63 -2.59 19.75 5.05
N LEU A 64 -3.53 20.68 5.23
CA LEU A 64 -4.19 21.39 4.14
C LEU A 64 -3.54 22.76 3.95
N LEU A 65 -2.62 22.87 2.99
CA LEU A 65 -1.84 24.08 2.76
C LEU A 65 -2.25 24.79 1.45
N GLY A 66 -2.25 26.11 1.47
CA GLY A 66 -2.43 26.94 0.26
C GLY A 66 -3.59 27.92 0.33
N THR A 67 -4.01 28.41 -0.83
CA THR A 67 -5.18 29.29 -0.96
C THR A 67 -6.48 28.51 -0.70
N PRO A 68 -7.60 29.18 -0.36
CA PRO A 68 -8.88 28.51 -0.18
C PRO A 68 -9.28 27.60 -1.36
N GLU A 69 -8.97 27.99 -2.59
CA GLU A 69 -9.25 27.21 -3.80
C GLU A 69 -8.40 25.93 -3.86
N GLN A 70 -7.12 26.03 -3.48
CA GLN A 70 -6.21 24.88 -3.42
C GLN A 70 -6.66 23.89 -2.34
N ILE A 71 -7.00 24.39 -1.15
CA ILE A 71 -7.51 23.59 -0.04
C ILE A 71 -8.83 22.91 -0.42
N TYR A 72 -9.77 23.64 -1.03
CA TYR A 72 -11.05 23.07 -1.45
C TYR A 72 -10.86 21.90 -2.44
N ARG A 73 -9.93 22.08 -3.39
CA ARG A 73 -9.57 21.05 -4.37
C ARG A 73 -8.92 19.83 -3.70
N GLU A 74 -8.00 20.05 -2.76
CA GLU A 74 -7.35 18.97 -2.01
C GLU A 74 -8.37 18.17 -1.18
N VAL A 75 -9.25 18.86 -0.46
CA VAL A 75 -10.35 18.24 0.29
C VAL A 75 -11.27 17.43 -0.62
N TYR A 76 -11.56 17.92 -1.84
CA TYR A 76 -12.37 17.17 -2.81
C TYR A 76 -11.73 15.82 -3.20
N PHE A 77 -10.44 15.81 -3.53
CA PHE A 77 -9.72 14.57 -3.83
C PHE A 77 -9.61 13.65 -2.61
N LEU A 78 -9.35 14.24 -1.45
CA LEU A 78 -9.22 13.48 -0.21
C LEU A 78 -10.53 12.79 0.19
N LYS A 79 -11.68 13.43 -0.02
CA LYS A 79 -12.99 12.80 0.18
C LYS A 79 -13.19 11.57 -0.70
N LYS A 80 -12.73 11.61 -1.95
CA LYS A 80 -12.77 10.44 -2.85
C LYS A 80 -11.89 9.31 -2.34
N GLU A 81 -10.68 9.63 -1.87
CA GLU A 81 -9.75 8.65 -1.29
C GLU A 81 -10.34 7.99 -0.03
N ILE A 82 -10.85 8.80 0.90
CA ILE A 82 -11.50 8.31 2.13
C ILE A 82 -12.70 7.42 1.80
N PHE A 83 -13.54 7.82 0.83
CA PHE A 83 -14.69 7.02 0.41
C PHE A 83 -14.25 5.67 -0.18
N MET A 84 -13.16 5.64 -0.94
CA MET A 84 -12.58 4.39 -1.43
C MET A 84 -12.10 3.52 -0.26
N LEU A 85 -11.27 4.09 0.63
CA LEU A 85 -10.67 3.40 1.78
C LEU A 85 -11.72 2.77 2.71
N LYS A 86 -12.79 3.49 3.03
CA LYS A 86 -13.85 3.01 3.92
C LYS A 86 -14.51 1.72 3.44
N ASN A 87 -14.58 1.53 2.12
CA ASN A 87 -15.25 0.37 1.54
C ASN A 87 -14.31 -0.84 1.37
N LEU A 88 -13.06 -0.75 1.83
CA LEU A 88 -12.11 -1.85 1.80
C LEU A 88 -12.16 -2.64 3.10
N TYR A 89 -12.33 -3.94 2.98
CA TYR A 89 -12.32 -4.89 4.09
C TYR A 89 -11.68 -6.20 3.62
N HIS A 90 -10.44 -6.44 4.06
CA HIS A 90 -9.69 -7.65 3.73
C HIS A 90 -8.57 -7.87 4.74
N LYS A 91 -8.27 -9.15 5.08
CA LYS A 91 -7.22 -9.49 6.06
C LYS A 91 -5.85 -8.88 5.69
N ASN A 92 -5.54 -8.79 4.39
CA ASN A 92 -4.29 -8.25 3.86
C ASN A 92 -4.33 -6.78 3.42
N ILE A 93 -5.27 -6.00 3.92
CA ILE A 93 -5.34 -4.55 3.68
C ILE A 93 -5.42 -3.86 5.04
N VAL A 94 -4.71 -2.74 5.18
CA VAL A 94 -4.84 -1.89 6.36
C VAL A 94 -6.26 -1.33 6.44
N GLN A 95 -6.95 -1.64 7.52
CA GLN A 95 -8.33 -1.29 7.77
C GLN A 95 -8.46 0.19 8.10
N TYR A 96 -9.31 0.88 7.34
CA TYR A 96 -9.83 2.19 7.69
C TYR A 96 -10.77 2.08 8.90
N LEU A 97 -10.63 3.00 9.87
CA LEU A 97 -11.50 3.07 11.04
C LEU A 97 -12.48 4.26 10.94
N TYR A 98 -11.94 5.48 10.92
CA TYR A 98 -12.72 6.72 10.81
C TYR A 98 -11.84 7.89 10.37
N THR A 99 -12.45 9.04 10.08
CA THR A 99 -11.76 10.28 9.74
C THR A 99 -12.31 11.41 10.59
N GLU A 100 -11.43 12.31 11.02
CA GLU A 100 -11.80 13.56 11.66
C GLU A 100 -11.12 14.76 11.00
N ILE A 101 -11.77 15.92 11.08
CA ILE A 101 -11.19 17.19 10.66
C ILE A 101 -10.50 17.79 11.88
N ASN A 102 -9.19 17.92 11.80
CA ASN A 102 -8.38 18.48 12.87
C ASN A 102 -8.34 20.01 12.72
N ASN A 103 -9.27 20.68 13.41
CA ASN A 103 -9.36 22.14 13.42
C ASN A 103 -8.14 22.80 14.10
N ASP A 104 -7.41 22.09 14.95
CA ASP A 104 -6.26 22.62 15.70
C ASP A 104 -4.96 22.57 14.88
N CYS A 105 -4.87 21.72 13.86
CA CYS A 105 -3.68 21.52 13.01
C CYS A 105 -3.92 21.83 11.52
N ASN A 106 -5.07 22.41 11.16
CA ASN A 106 -5.43 22.76 9.77
C ASN A 106 -5.27 21.56 8.80
N GLY A 107 -5.89 20.43 9.13
CA GLY A 107 -5.70 19.20 8.38
C GLY A 107 -6.79 18.15 8.60
N VAL A 108 -6.60 17.00 7.97
CA VAL A 108 -7.48 15.83 8.07
C VAL A 108 -6.70 14.68 8.67
N ASP A 109 -7.29 14.04 9.69
CA ASP A 109 -6.72 12.87 10.37
C ASP A 109 -7.51 11.62 9.94
N ILE A 110 -6.83 10.68 9.27
CA ILE A 110 -7.39 9.39 8.87
C ILE A 110 -6.90 8.32 9.85
N MET A 111 -7.84 7.75 10.59
CA MET A 111 -7.59 6.71 11.57
C MET A 111 -7.68 5.33 10.93
N MET A 112 -6.68 4.52 11.21
CA MET A 112 -6.48 3.20 10.62
C MET A 112 -6.03 2.21 11.70
N GLU A 113 -6.17 0.91 11.44
CA GLU A 113 -5.58 -0.10 12.32
C GLU A 113 -4.06 0.10 12.43
N TYR A 114 -3.52 -0.17 13.62
CA TYR A 114 -2.08 -0.20 13.83
C TYR A 114 -1.51 -1.57 13.50
N VAL A 115 -0.40 -1.61 12.75
CA VAL A 115 0.29 -2.85 12.39
C VAL A 115 1.65 -2.89 13.09
N SER A 116 1.76 -3.76 14.09
CA SER A 116 2.83 -3.72 15.10
C SER A 116 4.22 -4.20 14.65
N GLY A 117 4.33 -5.02 13.59
CA GLY A 117 5.61 -5.52 13.09
C GLY A 117 6.33 -4.55 12.15
N GLY A 118 5.75 -3.38 11.87
CA GLY A 118 6.33 -2.38 10.97
C GLY A 118 6.25 -2.80 9.50
N SER A 119 7.05 -2.15 8.65
CA SER A 119 7.10 -2.43 7.22
C SER A 119 8.04 -3.60 6.88
N MET A 120 7.81 -4.23 5.73
CA MET A 120 8.71 -5.22 5.16
C MET A 120 10.10 -4.62 4.93
N ARG A 121 10.19 -3.34 4.55
CA ARG A 121 11.47 -2.60 4.51
C ARG A 121 12.17 -2.62 5.87
N HIS A 122 11.44 -2.36 6.96
CA HIS A 122 12.00 -2.40 8.31
C HIS A 122 12.54 -3.80 8.64
N LEU A 123 11.80 -4.86 8.32
CA LEU A 123 12.24 -6.24 8.50
C LEU A 123 13.51 -6.55 7.69
N LEU A 124 13.57 -6.15 6.41
CA LEU A 124 14.76 -6.36 5.57
C LEU A 124 15.98 -5.62 6.10
N ASN A 125 15.81 -4.39 6.60
CA ASN A 125 16.90 -3.63 7.21
C ASN A 125 17.40 -4.28 8.51
N LYS A 126 16.50 -4.91 9.28
CA LYS A 126 16.80 -5.50 10.59
C LYS A 126 17.38 -6.91 10.50
N PHE A 127 16.86 -7.73 9.60
CA PHE A 127 17.16 -9.16 9.51
C PHE A 127 17.89 -9.56 8.21
N GLY A 128 18.04 -8.63 7.27
CA GLY A 128 18.61 -8.92 5.95
C GLY A 128 17.59 -9.54 5.00
N LYS A 129 18.10 -10.17 3.94
CA LYS A 129 17.27 -10.86 2.95
C LYS A 129 16.48 -12.01 3.58
N PHE A 130 15.35 -12.35 2.96
CA PHE A 130 14.57 -13.53 3.30
C PHE A 130 14.95 -14.69 2.40
N GLU A 131 14.93 -15.88 2.99
CA GLU A 131 14.96 -17.11 2.23
C GLU A 131 13.64 -17.30 1.48
N GLU A 132 13.71 -18.00 0.35
CA GLU A 132 12.56 -18.13 -0.53
C GLU A 132 11.27 -18.64 0.16
N PRO A 133 11.29 -19.59 1.13
CA PRO A 133 10.06 -20.05 1.78
C PRO A 133 9.28 -18.92 2.43
N MET A 134 9.98 -18.05 3.16
CA MET A 134 9.37 -16.89 3.80
C MET A 134 8.91 -15.85 2.77
N ALA A 135 9.72 -15.60 1.74
CA ALA A 135 9.35 -14.71 0.64
C ALA A 135 8.07 -15.17 -0.10
N CYS A 136 7.92 -16.49 -0.29
CA CYS A 136 6.76 -17.13 -0.89
C CYS A 136 5.49 -16.92 -0.05
N LEU A 137 5.57 -17.15 1.27
CA LEU A 137 4.45 -16.91 2.20
C LEU A 137 3.98 -15.45 2.17
N TYR A 138 4.93 -14.51 2.14
CA TYR A 138 4.61 -13.09 2.09
C TYR A 138 4.06 -12.65 0.74
N ILE A 139 4.65 -13.08 -0.38
CA ILE A 139 4.12 -12.76 -1.71
C ILE A 139 2.72 -13.31 -1.92
N ASN A 140 2.43 -14.51 -1.42
CA ASN A 140 1.08 -15.06 -1.52
C ASN A 140 0.05 -14.12 -0.88
N GLN A 141 0.31 -13.65 0.33
CA GLN A 141 -0.57 -12.71 1.03
C GLN A 141 -0.65 -11.32 0.35
N VAL A 142 0.46 -10.83 -0.23
CA VAL A 142 0.46 -9.60 -1.06
C VAL A 142 -0.47 -9.77 -2.26
N LEU A 143 -0.40 -10.92 -2.93
CA LEU A 143 -1.25 -11.24 -4.08
C LEU A 143 -2.72 -11.43 -3.69
N GLU A 144 -3.02 -11.99 -2.51
CA GLU A 144 -4.39 -12.06 -1.98
C GLU A 144 -4.98 -10.65 -1.79
N GLY A 145 -4.21 -9.73 -1.19
CA GLY A 145 -4.61 -8.32 -1.04
C GLY A 145 -4.81 -7.61 -2.38
N LEU A 146 -3.88 -7.79 -3.33
CA LEU A 146 -3.99 -7.20 -4.67
C LEU A 146 -5.15 -7.77 -5.48
N LYS A 147 -5.39 -9.09 -5.41
CA LYS A 147 -6.56 -9.72 -6.05
C LYS A 147 -7.85 -9.08 -5.56
N TYR A 148 -7.97 -8.85 -4.25
CA TYR A 148 -9.12 -8.15 -3.69
C TYR A 148 -9.23 -6.72 -4.24
N LEU A 149 -8.17 -5.91 -4.18
CA LEU A 149 -8.18 -4.52 -4.69
C LEU A 149 -8.56 -4.45 -6.17
N HIS A 150 -7.96 -5.30 -6.99
CA HIS A 150 -8.22 -5.38 -8.42
C HIS A 150 -9.67 -5.78 -8.70
N SER A 151 -10.27 -6.65 -7.89
CA SER A 151 -11.70 -6.99 -7.99
C SER A 151 -12.63 -5.81 -7.68
N GLN A 152 -12.19 -4.88 -6.81
CA GLN A 152 -12.89 -3.61 -6.52
C GLN A 152 -12.63 -2.53 -7.58
N GLY A 153 -11.83 -2.84 -8.60
CA GLY A 153 -11.44 -1.93 -9.67
C GLY A 153 -10.39 -0.89 -9.25
N ILE A 154 -9.61 -1.17 -8.20
CA ILE A 154 -8.62 -0.27 -7.61
C ILE A 154 -7.21 -0.74 -7.97
N VAL A 155 -6.37 0.17 -8.48
CA VAL A 155 -4.93 -0.04 -8.67
C VAL A 155 -4.19 0.61 -7.51
N HIS A 156 -3.26 -0.10 -6.89
CA HIS A 156 -2.53 0.42 -5.72
C HIS A 156 -1.51 1.50 -6.11
N ARG A 157 -0.72 1.24 -7.16
CA ARG A 157 0.31 2.13 -7.78
C ARG A 157 1.55 2.45 -6.95
N ASP A 158 1.67 1.94 -5.73
CA ASP A 158 2.84 2.19 -4.87
C ASP A 158 3.19 0.94 -4.05
N ILE A 159 3.12 -0.22 -4.69
CA ILE A 159 3.57 -1.49 -4.11
C ILE A 159 5.09 -1.46 -3.99
N LYS A 160 5.58 -1.50 -2.76
CA LYS A 160 7.00 -1.56 -2.38
C LYS A 160 7.12 -2.04 -0.94
N SER A 161 8.27 -2.54 -0.53
CA SER A 161 8.50 -3.03 0.84
C SER A 161 8.17 -2.03 1.95
N ALA A 162 8.23 -0.72 1.68
CA ALA A 162 7.87 0.32 2.66
C ALA A 162 6.36 0.41 2.93
N ASN A 163 5.52 0.02 1.96
CA ASN A 163 4.05 0.09 2.02
C ASN A 163 3.41 -1.30 2.24
N ILE A 164 4.23 -2.31 2.53
CA ILE A 164 3.78 -3.65 2.90
C ILE A 164 4.11 -3.80 4.38
N LEU A 165 3.09 -3.81 5.23
CA LEU A 165 3.24 -3.94 6.68
C LEU A 165 3.09 -5.41 7.09
N VAL A 166 3.66 -5.76 8.24
CA VAL A 166 3.62 -7.13 8.78
C VAL A 166 3.16 -7.07 10.23
N THR A 167 2.18 -7.89 10.61
CA THR A 167 1.79 -8.05 12.02
C THR A 167 2.81 -8.92 12.77
N GLN A 168 2.75 -8.95 14.10
CA GLN A 168 3.59 -9.87 14.89
C GLN A 168 3.34 -11.35 14.55
N ASP A 169 2.11 -11.69 14.13
CA ASP A 169 1.72 -13.03 13.70
C ASP A 169 2.10 -13.34 12.24
N GLY A 170 2.85 -12.47 11.56
CA GLY A 170 3.29 -12.68 10.18
C GLY A 170 2.23 -12.43 9.12
N ILE A 171 1.14 -11.72 9.45
CA ILE A 171 0.11 -11.33 8.49
C ILE A 171 0.55 -10.09 7.73
N ILE A 172 0.55 -10.17 6.40
CA ILE A 172 0.87 -9.05 5.53
C ILE A 172 -0.34 -8.13 5.38
N LYS A 173 -0.14 -6.81 5.45
CA LYS A 173 -1.15 -5.78 5.18
C LYS A 173 -0.63 -4.73 4.21
N LEU A 174 -1.32 -4.55 3.09
CA LEU A 174 -1.05 -3.47 2.14
C LEU A 174 -1.51 -2.13 2.73
N SER A 175 -0.65 -1.11 2.66
CA SER A 175 -0.88 0.21 3.24
C SER A 175 -0.55 1.33 2.25
N ASP A 176 -0.83 2.57 2.67
CA ASP A 176 -0.60 3.81 1.91
C ASP A 176 -1.26 3.84 0.51
N PHE A 177 -2.57 4.05 0.51
CA PHE A 177 -3.40 4.21 -0.68
C PHE A 177 -3.38 5.63 -1.27
N GLY A 178 -2.45 6.51 -0.83
CA GLY A 178 -2.40 7.90 -1.29
C GLY A 178 -2.13 8.09 -2.78
N ALA A 179 -1.59 7.05 -3.44
CA ALA A 179 -1.41 7.01 -4.89
C ALA A 179 -2.49 6.18 -5.63
N SER A 180 -3.36 5.48 -4.90
CA SER A 180 -4.29 4.50 -5.47
C SER A 180 -5.43 5.15 -6.26
N LYS A 181 -5.95 4.44 -7.27
CA LYS A 181 -6.99 4.98 -8.16
C LYS A 181 -8.00 3.91 -8.56
N LYS A 182 -9.28 4.27 -8.59
CA LYS A 182 -10.37 3.45 -9.13
C LYS A 182 -10.47 3.65 -10.64
N LEU A 183 -10.31 2.59 -11.42
CA LEU A 183 -10.26 2.69 -12.90
C LEU A 183 -11.64 2.89 -13.57
N LYS A 184 -12.75 2.68 -12.85
CA LYS A 184 -14.10 2.69 -13.44
C LYS A 184 -14.74 4.08 -13.65
N SER A 185 -14.11 5.20 -13.25
CA SER A 185 -14.78 6.52 -13.34
C SER A 185 -13.94 7.71 -13.79
N ASP A 186 -12.61 7.65 -13.80
CA ASP A 186 -11.79 8.84 -14.01
C ASP A 186 -10.90 8.70 -15.26
N PHE A 187 -11.54 8.77 -16.45
CA PHE A 187 -10.90 8.97 -17.76
C PHE A 187 -10.40 10.42 -17.93
N ILE A 188 -9.67 10.94 -16.96
CA ILE A 188 -8.81 12.11 -17.20
C ILE A 188 -7.48 11.84 -16.50
N GLY A 189 -6.46 11.61 -17.32
CA GLY A 189 -5.07 11.65 -16.88
C GLY A 189 -4.67 13.10 -16.65
N ASP A 190 -5.00 13.64 -15.48
CA ASP A 190 -4.49 14.95 -15.08
C ASP A 190 -2.98 14.84 -14.84
N LYS A 191 -2.22 15.84 -15.33
CA LYS A 191 -0.77 15.94 -15.11
C LYS A 191 -0.40 15.85 -13.62
N GLU A 192 -1.28 16.25 -12.71
CA GLU A 192 -1.09 16.15 -11.26
C GLU A 192 -1.22 14.73 -10.71
N ASP A 193 -2.11 13.89 -11.23
CA ASP A 193 -2.18 12.47 -10.86
C ASP A 193 -0.86 11.77 -11.18
N LEU A 194 -0.27 12.14 -12.32
CA LEU A 194 1.02 11.64 -12.76
C LEU A 194 2.17 12.18 -11.89
N CYS A 195 2.17 13.47 -11.55
CA CYS A 195 3.15 14.03 -10.62
C CYS A 195 3.09 13.40 -9.23
N ARG A 196 1.88 13.03 -8.74
CA ARG A 196 1.72 12.28 -7.48
C ARG A 196 2.32 10.87 -7.59
N SER A 197 2.03 10.13 -8.67
CA SER A 197 2.66 8.81 -8.91
C SER A 197 4.18 8.89 -9.07
N LEU A 198 4.73 9.98 -9.62
CA LEU A 198 6.17 10.20 -9.77
C LEU A 198 6.90 10.63 -8.48
N LYS A 199 6.17 11.01 -7.41
CA LYS A 199 6.75 11.29 -6.09
C LYS A 199 7.14 10.01 -5.31
N GLY A 200 6.82 8.82 -5.85
CA GLY A 200 7.23 7.54 -5.27
C GLY A 200 8.71 7.21 -5.49
N SER A 201 9.15 6.10 -4.92
CA SER A 201 10.50 5.58 -5.18
C SER A 201 10.51 4.79 -6.48
N PRO A 202 11.22 5.23 -7.53
CA PRO A 202 11.03 4.72 -8.90
C PRO A 202 11.51 3.27 -9.10
N TYR A 203 12.24 2.71 -8.14
CA TYR A 203 12.85 1.38 -8.26
C TYR A 203 11.83 0.24 -8.48
N TRP A 204 10.58 0.39 -8.04
CA TRP A 204 9.49 -0.59 -8.25
C TRP A 204 8.56 -0.23 -9.42
N MET A 205 8.85 0.84 -10.15
CA MET A 205 7.96 1.40 -11.17
C MET A 205 8.00 0.58 -12.46
N ALA A 206 6.83 0.28 -13.02
CA ALA A 206 6.71 -0.41 -14.30
C ALA A 206 7.08 0.51 -15.48
N PRO A 207 7.61 -0.03 -16.60
CA PRO A 207 8.04 0.75 -17.76
C PRO A 207 6.93 1.65 -18.34
N GLU A 208 5.70 1.15 -18.43
CA GLU A 208 4.56 1.91 -18.95
C GLU A 208 4.16 3.09 -18.05
N ILE A 209 4.38 2.97 -16.73
CA ILE A 209 4.16 4.07 -15.78
C ILE A 209 5.24 5.14 -15.97
N ALA A 210 6.50 4.71 -16.07
CA ALA A 210 7.63 5.62 -16.31
C ALA A 210 7.52 6.34 -17.67
N ARG A 211 7.04 5.65 -18.71
CA ARG A 211 6.78 6.17 -20.06
C ARG A 211 5.48 6.97 -20.17
N ARG A 212 4.65 6.99 -19.12
CA ARG A 212 3.37 7.71 -19.09
C ARG A 212 2.37 7.20 -20.14
N SER A 213 2.47 5.91 -20.50
CA SER A 213 1.60 5.29 -21.52
C SER A 213 0.34 4.63 -20.94
N GLY A 214 0.06 4.86 -19.65
CA GLY A 214 -1.15 4.40 -18.97
C GLY A 214 -0.89 3.92 -17.55
N HIS A 215 -1.95 3.58 -16.83
CA HIS A 215 -1.89 2.90 -15.55
C HIS A 215 -2.81 1.69 -15.57
N SER A 216 -2.34 0.56 -15.05
CA SER A 216 -3.07 -0.70 -15.12
C SER A 216 -2.83 -1.52 -13.88
N PHE A 217 -3.72 -2.50 -13.65
CA PHE A 217 -3.49 -3.55 -12.65
C PHE A 217 -2.17 -4.29 -12.88
N ALA A 218 -1.71 -4.39 -14.14
CA ALA A 218 -0.44 -5.00 -14.49
C ALA A 218 0.79 -4.23 -13.96
N ALA A 219 0.67 -2.92 -13.68
CA ALA A 219 1.73 -2.15 -13.06
C ALA A 219 1.98 -2.60 -11.61
N ASP A 220 0.91 -2.91 -10.84
CA ASP A 220 1.06 -3.48 -9.49
C ASP A 220 1.79 -4.83 -9.54
N ILE A 221 1.54 -5.63 -10.59
CA ILE A 221 2.18 -6.95 -10.78
C ILE A 221 3.69 -6.82 -11.06
N TRP A 222 4.10 -5.83 -11.84
CA TRP A 222 5.52 -5.51 -12.00
C TRP A 222 6.16 -5.18 -10.64
N SER A 223 5.49 -4.32 -9.87
CA SER A 223 5.97 -3.94 -8.55
C SER A 223 6.06 -5.13 -7.58
N VAL A 224 5.17 -6.13 -7.69
CA VAL A 224 5.29 -7.42 -6.96
C VAL A 224 6.58 -8.15 -7.33
N GLY A 225 6.92 -8.24 -8.62
CA GLY A 225 8.19 -8.82 -9.07
C GLY A 225 9.40 -8.09 -8.46
N CYS A 226 9.36 -6.76 -8.42
CA CYS A 226 10.37 -5.95 -7.76
C CYS A 226 10.46 -6.20 -6.25
N VAL A 227 9.33 -6.35 -5.54
CA VAL A 227 9.30 -6.71 -4.12
C VAL A 227 9.87 -8.10 -3.88
N MET A 228 9.61 -9.06 -4.77
CA MET A 228 10.19 -10.40 -4.67
C MET A 228 11.72 -10.36 -4.76
N ILE A 229 12.28 -9.62 -5.73
CA ILE A 229 13.74 -9.41 -5.85
C ILE A 229 14.28 -8.78 -4.57
N GLU A 230 13.59 -7.78 -4.06
CA GLU A 230 13.99 -7.07 -2.86
C GLU A 230 14.01 -7.96 -1.62
N MET A 231 13.01 -8.82 -1.44
CA MET A 231 13.02 -9.78 -0.33
C MET A 231 14.20 -10.75 -0.43
N LEU A 232 14.51 -11.25 -1.63
CA LEU A 232 15.55 -12.25 -1.83
C LEU A 232 16.98 -11.69 -1.84
N THR A 233 17.12 -10.39 -2.08
CA THR A 233 18.44 -9.71 -2.11
C THR A 233 18.68 -8.84 -0.88
N GLY A 234 17.63 -8.50 -0.13
CA GLY A 234 17.69 -7.53 0.98
C GLY A 234 17.90 -6.09 0.52
N SER A 235 17.85 -5.81 -0.79
CA SER A 235 18.18 -4.50 -1.36
C SER A 235 17.17 -4.10 -2.44
N PRO A 236 17.01 -2.79 -2.76
CA PRO A 236 16.16 -2.35 -3.86
C PRO A 236 16.52 -3.06 -5.18
N PRO A 237 15.54 -3.30 -6.08
CA PRO A 237 15.67 -4.22 -7.22
C PRO A 237 16.77 -3.85 -8.23
N TRP A 238 17.15 -2.57 -8.33
CA TRP A 238 18.19 -2.09 -9.25
C TRP A 238 19.56 -1.87 -8.60
N SER A 239 19.69 -2.12 -7.29
CA SER A 239 20.84 -1.72 -6.49
C SER A 239 22.20 -2.28 -6.93
N SER A 240 22.22 -3.39 -7.66
CA SER A 240 23.43 -3.98 -8.25
C SER A 240 23.88 -3.31 -9.55
N VAL A 241 23.00 -2.54 -10.20
CA VAL A 241 23.28 -1.79 -11.44
C VAL A 241 23.54 -0.32 -11.12
N SER A 242 22.58 0.35 -10.50
CA SER A 242 22.72 1.74 -10.04
C SER A 242 21.74 2.04 -8.91
N ARG A 243 22.16 2.92 -8.00
CA ARG A 243 21.30 3.52 -6.98
C ARG A 243 20.82 4.91 -7.38
N ALA A 244 21.41 5.52 -8.40
CA ALA A 244 21.03 6.85 -8.83
C ALA A 244 19.66 6.80 -9.53
N VAL A 245 18.73 7.63 -9.07
CA VAL A 245 17.36 7.70 -9.59
C VAL A 245 17.34 7.94 -11.10
N LYS A 246 18.21 8.81 -11.60
CA LYS A 246 18.29 9.14 -13.03
C LYS A 246 18.61 7.90 -13.88
N ASP A 247 19.66 7.16 -13.50
CA ASP A 247 20.09 5.97 -14.22
C ASP A 247 19.00 4.89 -14.19
N VAL A 248 18.40 4.65 -13.01
CA VAL A 248 17.31 3.67 -12.87
C VAL A 248 16.10 4.06 -13.72
N MET A 249 15.75 5.33 -13.80
CA MET A 249 14.68 5.80 -14.68
C MET A 249 15.02 5.58 -16.17
N GLU A 250 16.27 5.74 -16.58
CA GLU A 250 16.72 5.46 -17.95
C GLU A 250 16.65 3.96 -18.29
N LEU A 251 17.04 3.09 -17.36
CA LEU A 251 16.90 1.63 -17.50
C LEU A 251 15.43 1.22 -17.63
N ILE A 252 14.56 1.73 -16.75
CA ILE A 252 13.12 1.43 -16.78
C ILE A 252 12.49 1.93 -18.08
N THR A 253 12.78 3.16 -18.49
CA THR A 253 12.19 3.76 -19.71
C THR A 253 12.73 3.13 -20.99
N SER A 254 13.96 2.60 -20.99
CA SER A 254 14.49 1.79 -22.10
C SER A 254 13.92 0.37 -22.16
N GLY A 255 13.12 -0.05 -21.16
CA GLY A 255 12.47 -1.36 -21.13
C GLY A 255 13.37 -2.47 -20.63
N GLN A 256 14.44 -2.13 -19.91
CA GLN A 256 15.22 -3.12 -19.19
C GLN A 256 14.46 -3.61 -17.95
N THR A 257 14.82 -4.79 -17.47
CA THR A 257 14.29 -5.37 -16.25
C THR A 257 15.35 -5.35 -15.15
N PRO A 258 14.95 -5.26 -13.87
CA PRO A 258 15.90 -5.44 -12.77
C PRO A 258 16.64 -6.78 -12.87
N PRO A 259 17.90 -6.87 -12.40
CA PRO A 259 18.63 -8.14 -12.37
C PRO A 259 17.94 -9.18 -11.49
N LEU A 260 17.89 -10.42 -11.96
CA LEU A 260 17.34 -11.53 -11.19
C LEU A 260 18.29 -11.90 -10.04
N PRO A 261 17.75 -12.30 -8.87
CA PRO A 261 18.55 -12.77 -7.76
C PRO A 261 19.34 -14.04 -8.13
N LEU A 262 20.55 -14.16 -7.58
CA LEU A 262 21.42 -15.32 -7.79
C LEU A 262 21.07 -16.43 -6.79
N GLY A 263 21.20 -17.69 -7.22
CA GLY A 263 21.04 -18.86 -6.34
C GLY A 263 19.59 -19.20 -5.97
N VAL A 264 18.62 -18.66 -6.69
CA VAL A 264 17.19 -18.98 -6.52
C VAL A 264 16.77 -20.18 -7.37
N SER A 265 15.69 -20.84 -6.97
CA SER A 265 15.03 -21.93 -7.70
C SER A 265 14.54 -21.48 -9.07
N LEU A 266 14.38 -22.45 -9.97
CA LEU A 266 13.86 -22.18 -11.32
C LEU A 266 12.43 -21.62 -11.26
N GLU A 267 11.63 -22.12 -10.33
CA GLU A 267 10.24 -21.75 -10.09
C GLU A 267 10.16 -20.31 -9.59
N CYS A 268 11.02 -19.93 -8.64
CA CYS A 268 11.13 -18.54 -8.17
C CYS A 268 11.56 -17.61 -9.31
N LYS A 269 12.55 -18.03 -10.11
CA LYS A 269 13.03 -17.25 -11.25
C LYS A 269 11.91 -16.99 -12.27
N LYS A 270 11.18 -18.04 -12.66
CA LYS A 270 10.03 -17.95 -13.58
C LYS A 270 8.95 -17.02 -13.05
N PHE A 271 8.61 -17.13 -11.76
CA PHE A 271 7.64 -16.24 -11.11
C PHE A 271 8.02 -14.76 -11.28
N ILE A 272 9.29 -14.43 -11.02
CA ILE A 272 9.80 -13.06 -11.15
C ILE A 272 9.79 -12.61 -12.62
N GLU A 273 10.20 -13.46 -13.56
CA GLU A 273 10.22 -13.18 -15.00
C GLU A 273 8.81 -12.95 -15.57
N GLU A 274 7.79 -13.67 -15.10
CA GLU A 274 6.40 -13.45 -15.47
C GLU A 274 5.87 -12.11 -14.94
N CYS A 275 6.25 -11.73 -13.72
CA CYS A 275 5.90 -10.41 -13.17
C CYS A 275 6.57 -9.27 -13.95
N LEU A 276 7.80 -9.46 -14.42
CA LEU A 276 8.64 -8.45 -15.07
C LEU A 276 8.55 -8.46 -16.61
N GLN A 277 7.46 -8.96 -17.18
CA GLN A 277 7.21 -8.81 -18.61
C GLN A 277 7.11 -7.31 -18.97
N VAL A 278 7.92 -6.84 -19.93
CA VAL A 278 7.91 -5.42 -20.33
C VAL A 278 6.58 -5.02 -20.94
N ASP A 279 5.97 -5.92 -21.73
CA ASP A 279 4.62 -5.76 -22.24
C ASP A 279 3.60 -6.03 -21.11
N PRO A 280 2.84 -5.01 -20.65
CA PRO A 280 1.90 -5.17 -19.56
C PRO A 280 0.76 -6.15 -19.87
N THR A 281 0.46 -6.41 -21.15
CA THR A 281 -0.59 -7.37 -21.55
C THR A 281 -0.18 -8.82 -21.36
N LYS A 282 1.13 -9.08 -21.25
CA LYS A 282 1.70 -10.41 -21.01
C LYS A 282 1.86 -10.73 -19.52
N ARG A 283 1.68 -9.75 -18.64
CA ARG A 283 1.77 -9.99 -17.19
C ARG A 283 0.52 -10.73 -16.71
N PRO A 284 0.67 -11.78 -15.91
CA PRO A 284 -0.47 -12.47 -15.31
C PRO A 284 -1.20 -11.55 -14.32
N THR A 285 -2.46 -11.86 -14.04
CA THR A 285 -3.20 -11.19 -12.97
C THR A 285 -2.74 -11.68 -11.59
N ALA A 286 -3.04 -10.93 -10.53
CA ALA A 286 -2.79 -11.39 -9.16
C ALA A 286 -3.42 -12.76 -8.87
N GLY A 287 -4.63 -13.01 -9.38
CA GLY A 287 -5.32 -14.29 -9.26
C GLY A 287 -4.63 -15.43 -10.00
N ALA A 288 -4.07 -15.18 -11.19
CA ALA A 288 -3.30 -16.17 -11.93
C ALA A 288 -1.98 -16.52 -11.21
N LEU A 289 -1.28 -15.51 -10.69
CA LEU A 289 -0.03 -15.70 -9.93
C LEU A 289 -0.22 -16.52 -8.65
N LEU A 290 -1.38 -16.41 -7.97
CA LEU A 290 -1.71 -17.26 -6.82
C LEU A 290 -1.74 -18.76 -7.18
N SER A 291 -1.89 -19.09 -8.46
CA SER A 291 -1.87 -20.47 -8.98
C SER A 291 -0.51 -20.85 -9.59
N HIS A 292 0.50 -20.00 -9.50
CA HIS A 292 1.84 -20.28 -10.02
C HIS A 292 2.53 -21.38 -9.20
N GLU A 293 3.31 -22.24 -9.86
CA GLU A 293 3.92 -23.43 -9.22
C GLU A 293 4.81 -23.08 -8.03
N PHE A 294 5.59 -21.99 -8.13
CA PHE A 294 6.37 -21.43 -7.02
C PHE A 294 5.57 -21.23 -5.71
N LEU A 295 4.29 -20.86 -5.81
CA LEU A 295 3.43 -20.66 -4.64
C LEU A 295 2.70 -21.95 -4.24
N LYS A 296 2.26 -22.76 -5.20
CA LYS A 296 1.52 -24.01 -4.95
C LYS A 296 2.36 -25.05 -4.21
N GLU A 297 3.56 -25.33 -4.70
CA GLU A 297 4.41 -26.40 -4.16
C GLU A 297 4.73 -26.16 -2.68
N ARG A 298 4.95 -24.89 -2.30
CA ARG A 298 5.23 -24.51 -0.91
C ARG A 298 4.01 -24.48 -0.01
N MET A 299 2.87 -23.97 -0.50
CA MET A 299 1.65 -23.94 0.32
C MET A 299 1.16 -25.36 0.65
N ASN A 300 1.37 -26.32 -0.25
CA ASN A 300 1.10 -27.73 0.01
C ASN A 300 2.07 -28.32 1.05
N PHE A 301 3.34 -27.93 1.02
CA PHE A 301 4.34 -28.36 2.00
C PHE A 301 4.04 -27.85 3.41
N ASP A 302 3.66 -26.58 3.56
CA ASP A 302 3.34 -25.99 4.86
C ASP A 302 2.04 -26.53 5.45
N ASN A 303 1.00 -26.74 4.63
CA ASN A 303 -0.24 -27.38 5.09
C ASN A 303 0.00 -28.81 5.61
N ASN A 304 0.87 -29.57 4.93
CA ASN A 304 1.25 -30.91 5.38
C ASN A 304 2.12 -30.87 6.64
N SER A 305 3.03 -29.91 6.74
CA SER A 305 3.92 -29.72 7.90
C SER A 305 3.15 -29.27 9.16
N LEU A 306 2.20 -28.34 9.02
CA LEU A 306 1.29 -27.92 10.10
C LEU A 306 0.37 -29.06 10.55
N THR A 307 -0.07 -29.90 9.62
CA THR A 307 -0.87 -31.09 9.94
C THR A 307 -0.03 -32.12 10.71
N GLN A 308 1.22 -32.36 10.31
CA GLN A 308 2.15 -33.24 11.04
C GLN A 308 2.52 -32.68 12.41
N ALA A 309 2.76 -31.38 12.54
CA ALA A 309 3.06 -30.74 13.82
C ALA A 309 1.88 -30.84 14.80
N LYS A 310 0.64 -30.65 14.34
CA LYS A 310 -0.57 -30.83 15.17
C LYS A 310 -0.77 -32.27 15.64
N ASN A 311 -0.25 -33.26 14.91
CA ASN A 311 -0.31 -34.68 15.27
C ASN A 311 0.80 -35.11 16.24
N LEU A 312 1.83 -34.29 16.45
CA LEU A 312 2.91 -34.54 17.41
C LEU A 312 2.60 -34.01 18.82
N TYR A 313 1.53 -33.21 18.97
CA TYR A 313 1.11 -32.60 20.23
C TYR A 313 -0.30 -33.02 20.68
N ASN A 314 -0.87 -34.07 20.06
CA ASN A 314 -2.07 -34.79 20.50
C ASN A 314 -1.72 -36.25 20.73
#